data_AF-A0A5C9EZE1-F1
#
_entry.id   AF-A0A5C9EZE1-F1
#
_cell.length_a   1.000
_cell.length_b   1.000
_cell.length_c   1.000
_cell.angle_alpha   90.00
_cell.angle_beta   90.00
_cell.angle_gamma   90.00
#
_symmetry.space_group_name_H-M   'P 1'
#
loop_
_entity.id
_entity.type
_entity.pdbx_description
1 polymer ?
#
loop_
_entity_poly.entity_id
_entity_poly.type
_entity_poly.pdbx_seq_one_letter_code
_entity_poly.pdbx_strand_id
1 'polypeptide(L)'
;MIFIGRDILLNDPTLMVIGVSTLIFLSILVLLAITMIYKGFKNKNRLMFYISAIFIGGMLAWSGVGLNFSIALIFDNIPPDFVSFMIQQGFIGIFLFLWTVGVTDLTNIKRKTRKTLLIAIGTFLALFQVFYWIILFYDISLLGTVHSVVVQSHQPLDYLYLSISLGFFVVGAAWITIESYNSSDSRIKLKSRFLLLFIVLISVGGFIEIFNNIIFGGINIIGALISKIFLTFGIISGYLGFILPLRVEQIVMKFTTKSVNV
;
A
#
# COMPACT_ATOMS: atom_id res chain seq x y z
N MET A 1 -3.48 -2.31 36.60
CA MET A 1 -2.85 -2.62 35.30
C MET A 1 -1.74 -1.60 35.14
N ILE A 2 -0.48 -2.03 35.09
CA ILE A 2 0.63 -1.08 34.93
C ILE A 2 0.71 -0.79 33.43
N PHE A 3 0.42 0.45 33.06
CA PHE A 3 0.58 0.95 31.70
C PHE A 3 2.07 1.26 31.52
N ILE A 4 2.73 0.53 30.61
CA ILE A 4 4.19 0.60 30.36
C ILE A 4 4.46 0.78 28.86
N GLY A 5 3.42 1.01 28.04
CA GLY A 5 3.57 1.09 26.59
C GLY A 5 4.44 2.27 26.17
N ARG A 6 4.20 3.43 26.78
CA ARG A 6 4.95 4.66 26.55
C ARG A 6 6.37 4.55 27.06
N ASP A 7 6.56 3.98 28.26
CA ASP A 7 7.89 3.83 28.84
C ASP A 7 8.76 2.88 28.00
N ILE A 8 8.20 1.77 27.52
CA ILE A 8 8.92 0.87 26.60
C ILE A 8 9.30 1.61 25.31
N LEU A 9 8.37 2.38 24.73
CA LEU A 9 8.63 3.17 23.53
C LEU A 9 9.75 4.18 23.72
N LEU A 10 9.69 4.99 24.78
CA LEU A 10 10.66 6.05 25.03
C LEU A 10 12.06 5.49 25.36
N ASN A 11 12.13 4.26 25.85
CA ASN A 11 13.39 3.57 26.17
C ASN A 11 13.92 2.66 25.03
N ASP A 12 13.13 2.42 23.97
CA ASP A 12 13.55 1.66 22.79
C ASP A 12 13.59 2.54 21.53
N PRO A 13 14.76 3.09 21.17
CA PRO A 13 14.94 3.90 19.97
C PRO A 13 14.51 3.20 18.68
N THR A 14 14.59 1.87 18.62
CA THR A 14 14.20 1.10 17.44
C THR A 14 12.70 1.20 17.19
N LEU A 15 11.89 0.99 18.24
CA LEU A 15 10.44 1.08 18.14
C LEU A 15 9.98 2.51 17.83
N MET A 16 10.66 3.52 18.39
CA MET A 16 10.40 4.93 18.06
C MET A 16 10.64 5.22 16.58
N VAL A 17 11.76 4.79 16.02
CA VAL A 17 12.08 5.02 14.61
C VAL A 17 11.11 4.29 13.68
N ILE A 18 10.75 3.04 13.99
CA ILE A 18 9.77 2.27 13.23
C ILE A 18 8.39 2.96 13.27
N GLY A 19 7.95 3.38 14.46
CA GLY A 19 6.68 4.06 14.65
C GLY A 19 6.59 5.39 13.90
N VAL A 20 7.60 6.26 14.10
CA VAL A 20 7.65 7.58 13.46
C VAL A 20 7.74 7.46 11.93
N SER A 21 8.62 6.59 11.41
CA SER A 21 8.73 6.39 9.96
C SER A 21 7.44 5.84 9.34
N THR A 22 6.75 4.96 10.06
CA THR A 22 5.43 4.45 9.65
C THR A 22 4.38 5.57 9.62
N LEU A 23 4.31 6.43 10.64
CA LEU A 23 3.38 7.56 10.66
C LEU A 23 3.65 8.58 9.54
N ILE A 24 4.92 8.87 9.25
CA ILE A 24 5.30 9.75 8.14
C ILE A 24 4.81 9.16 6.82
N PHE A 25 5.08 7.87 6.59
CA PHE A 25 4.63 7.16 5.39
C PHE A 25 3.09 7.18 5.26
N LEU A 26 2.36 6.83 6.32
CA LEU A 26 0.89 6.85 6.34
C LEU A 26 0.33 8.26 6.08
N SER A 27 0.97 9.28 6.63
CA SER A 27 0.56 10.68 6.42
C SER A 27 0.70 11.09 4.95
N ILE A 28 1.83 10.77 4.31
CA ILE A 28 2.04 11.04 2.88
C ILE A 28 0.98 10.29 2.05
N LEU A 29 0.75 9.03 2.36
CA LEU A 29 -0.22 8.20 1.67
C LEU A 29 -1.65 8.77 1.73
N VAL A 30 -2.09 9.20 2.92
CA VAL A 30 -3.39 9.87 3.13
C VAL A 30 -3.47 11.17 2.34
N LEU A 31 -2.44 12.01 2.40
CA LEU A 31 -2.40 13.27 1.66
C LEU A 31 -2.53 13.05 0.15
N LEU A 32 -1.83 12.06 -0.39
CA LEU A 32 -1.91 11.71 -1.81
C LEU A 32 -3.29 11.13 -2.17
N ALA A 33 -3.84 10.23 -1.36
CA ALA A 33 -5.18 9.67 -1.57
C ALA A 33 -6.26 10.76 -1.59
N ILE A 34 -6.28 11.64 -0.59
CA ILE A 34 -7.22 12.78 -0.51
C ILE A 34 -7.06 13.69 -1.72
N THR A 35 -5.82 14.00 -2.12
CA THR A 35 -5.55 14.84 -3.30
C THR A 35 -6.11 14.21 -4.58
N MET A 36 -5.96 12.90 -4.75
CA MET A 36 -6.49 12.16 -5.90
C MET A 36 -8.02 12.15 -5.90
N ILE A 37 -8.65 11.89 -4.74
CA ILE A 37 -10.10 11.90 -4.56
C ILE A 37 -10.67 13.28 -4.87
N TYR A 38 -10.08 14.33 -4.31
CA TYR A 38 -10.50 15.71 -4.54
C TYR A 38 -10.44 16.09 -6.03
N LYS A 39 -9.34 15.74 -6.72
CA LYS A 39 -9.22 15.93 -8.17
C LYS A 39 -10.24 15.09 -8.95
N GLY A 40 -10.54 13.88 -8.49
CA GLY A 40 -11.58 13.02 -9.03
C GLY A 40 -12.95 13.68 -8.98
N PHE A 41 -13.33 14.25 -7.82
CA PHE A 41 -14.58 14.98 -7.64
C PHE A 41 -14.62 16.22 -8.54
N LYS A 42 -13.58 17.06 -8.50
CA LYS A 42 -13.49 18.30 -9.27
C LYS A 42 -13.64 18.06 -10.77
N ASN A 43 -13.04 16.98 -11.29
CA ASN A 43 -13.04 16.65 -12.71
C ASN A 43 -14.16 15.68 -13.11
N LYS A 44 -15.07 15.30 -12.19
CA LYS A 44 -16.11 14.28 -12.38
C LYS A 44 -15.55 12.94 -12.93
N ASN A 45 -14.31 12.62 -12.60
CA ASN A 45 -13.62 11.44 -13.11
C ASN A 45 -13.69 10.30 -12.08
N ARG A 46 -14.66 9.40 -12.28
CA ARG A 46 -14.88 8.22 -11.41
C ARG A 46 -13.65 7.32 -11.29
N LEU A 47 -12.82 7.27 -12.33
CA LEU A 47 -11.62 6.44 -12.34
C LEU A 47 -10.62 6.84 -11.25
N MET A 48 -10.49 8.15 -10.96
CA MET A 48 -9.58 8.63 -9.92
C MET A 48 -9.98 8.11 -8.53
N PHE A 49 -11.26 7.82 -8.30
CA PHE A 49 -11.73 7.20 -7.05
C PHE A 49 -11.28 5.75 -6.94
N TYR A 50 -11.47 4.98 -8.00
CA TYR A 50 -11.05 3.57 -8.02
C TYR A 50 -9.53 3.42 -7.88
N ILE A 51 -8.76 4.33 -8.48
CA ILE A 51 -7.31 4.34 -8.34
C ILE A 51 -6.89 4.83 -6.94
N SER A 52 -7.49 5.89 -6.40
CA SER A 52 -7.15 6.35 -5.04
C SER A 52 -7.50 5.34 -3.96
N ALA A 53 -8.46 4.45 -4.21
CA ALA A 53 -8.80 3.34 -3.31
C ALA A 53 -7.58 2.47 -2.99
N ILE A 54 -6.62 2.29 -3.90
CA ILE A 54 -5.42 1.48 -3.59
C ILE A 54 -4.45 2.19 -2.65
N PHE A 55 -4.45 3.52 -2.63
CA PHE A 55 -3.66 4.28 -1.65
C PHE A 55 -4.29 4.13 -0.26
N ILE A 56 -5.62 4.10 -0.18
CA ILE A 56 -6.33 3.81 1.09
C ILE A 56 -6.13 2.35 1.50
N GLY A 57 -6.25 1.39 0.58
CA GLY A 57 -5.98 -0.02 0.86
C GLY A 57 -4.55 -0.27 1.31
N GLY A 58 -3.59 0.42 0.66
CA GLY A 58 -2.21 0.48 1.11
C GLY A 58 -2.11 1.01 2.53
N MET A 59 -2.85 2.05 2.90
CA MET A 59 -2.82 2.62 4.25
C MET A 59 -3.14 1.56 5.28
N LEU A 60 -4.17 0.76 5.00
CA LEU A 60 -4.58 -0.31 5.89
C LEU A 60 -3.41 -1.26 6.14
N ALA A 61 -2.70 -1.71 5.10
CA ALA A 61 -1.62 -2.70 5.23
C ALA A 61 -0.52 -2.35 6.25
N TRP A 62 -0.32 -1.07 6.59
CA TRP A 62 0.62 -0.62 7.63
C TRP A 62 -0.03 0.13 8.80
N SER A 63 -1.36 0.29 8.79
CA SER A 63 -2.08 1.07 9.81
C SER A 63 -2.10 0.40 11.18
N GLY A 64 -1.98 -0.92 11.28
CA GLY A 64 -1.87 -1.63 12.56
C GLY A 64 -0.65 -1.15 13.37
N VAL A 65 0.52 -1.06 12.72
CA VAL A 65 1.76 -0.54 13.33
C VAL A 65 1.60 0.94 13.72
N GLY A 66 1.04 1.77 12.83
CA GLY A 66 0.81 3.18 13.12
C GLY A 66 -0.18 3.42 14.26
N LEU A 67 -1.23 2.59 14.35
CA LEU A 67 -2.22 2.62 15.42
C LEU A 67 -1.59 2.22 16.75
N ASN A 68 -0.88 1.10 16.80
CA ASN A 68 -0.22 0.59 17.99
C ASN A 68 0.75 1.62 18.56
N PHE A 69 1.62 2.18 17.71
CA PHE A 69 2.55 3.24 18.09
C PHE A 69 1.84 4.47 18.65
N SER A 70 0.77 4.93 17.97
CA SER A 70 0.05 6.14 18.37
C SER A 70 -0.70 5.95 19.69
N ILE A 71 -1.35 4.80 19.90
CA ILE A 71 -2.08 4.51 21.14
C ILE A 71 -1.12 4.35 22.31
N ALA A 72 -0.01 3.63 22.11
CA ALA A 72 1.00 3.46 23.15
C ALA A 72 1.65 4.79 23.53
N LEU A 73 1.96 5.65 22.56
CA LEU A 73 2.58 6.95 22.84
C LEU A 73 1.62 7.92 23.55
N ILE A 74 0.37 8.03 23.10
CA ILE A 74 -0.58 9.06 23.57
C ILE A 74 -1.34 8.61 24.81
N PHE A 75 -1.77 7.34 24.84
CA PHE A 75 -2.64 6.79 25.89
C PHE A 75 -1.92 5.81 26.82
N ASP A 76 -0.63 5.55 26.59
CA ASP A 76 0.15 4.57 27.37
C ASP A 76 -0.47 3.16 27.34
N ASN A 77 -1.20 2.83 26.28
CA ASN A 77 -1.95 1.59 26.18
C ASN A 77 -1.57 0.79 24.92
N ILE A 78 -1.73 -0.52 24.96
CA ILE A 78 -1.56 -1.39 23.79
C ILE A 78 -2.96 -1.81 23.33
N PRO A 79 -3.36 -1.53 22.08
CA PRO A 79 -4.65 -1.98 21.60
C PRO A 79 -4.71 -3.52 21.56
N PRO A 80 -5.89 -4.13 21.78
CA PRO A 80 -6.03 -5.57 21.61
C PRO A 80 -5.61 -6.00 20.20
N ASP A 81 -4.95 -7.15 20.08
CA ASP A 81 -4.48 -7.71 18.80
C ASP A 81 -5.57 -7.69 17.73
N PHE A 82 -6.81 -8.00 18.12
CA PHE A 82 -7.98 -7.93 17.24
C PHE A 82 -8.11 -6.57 16.54
N VAL A 83 -7.99 -5.47 17.29
CA VAL A 83 -8.10 -4.11 16.74
C VAL A 83 -6.94 -3.83 15.78
N SER A 84 -5.73 -4.24 16.16
CA SER A 84 -4.50 -4.06 15.37
C SER A 84 -4.60 -4.75 14.01
N PHE A 85 -4.98 -6.03 13.98
CA PHE A 85 -5.12 -6.82 12.75
C PHE A 85 -6.36 -6.41 11.92
N MET A 86 -7.48 -6.07 12.59
CA MET A 86 -8.69 -5.59 11.91
C MET A 86 -8.43 -4.29 11.14
N ILE A 87 -7.75 -3.34 11.77
CA ILE A 87 -7.37 -2.07 11.13
C ILE A 87 -6.34 -2.32 10.03
N GLN A 88 -5.40 -3.23 10.24
CA GLN A 88 -4.38 -3.50 9.24
C GLN A 88 -4.91 -4.13 7.95
N GLN A 89 -5.79 -5.11 8.02
CA GLN A 89 -6.14 -5.90 6.83
C GLN A 89 -7.63 -6.28 6.75
N GLY A 90 -8.42 -5.87 7.74
CA GLY A 90 -9.84 -6.22 7.82
C GLY A 90 -10.68 -5.75 6.64
N PHE A 91 -10.18 -4.87 5.77
CA PHE A 91 -10.93 -4.43 4.59
C PHE A 91 -10.11 -4.38 3.30
N ILE A 92 -8.90 -4.96 3.27
CA ILE A 92 -8.00 -4.83 2.12
C ILE A 92 -8.59 -5.43 0.84
N GLY A 93 -9.39 -6.51 0.94
CA GLY A 93 -10.08 -7.13 -0.19
C GLY A 93 -11.03 -6.17 -0.92
N ILE A 94 -11.69 -5.26 -0.20
CA ILE A 94 -12.58 -4.24 -0.79
C ILE A 94 -11.74 -3.27 -1.64
N PHE A 95 -10.61 -2.80 -1.11
CA PHE A 95 -9.74 -1.86 -1.82
C PHE A 95 -9.04 -2.50 -3.00
N LEU A 96 -8.64 -3.78 -2.91
CA LEU A 96 -8.11 -4.55 -4.03
C LEU A 96 -9.16 -4.76 -5.14
N PHE A 97 -10.43 -4.92 -4.77
CA PHE A 97 -11.50 -5.01 -5.76
C PHE A 97 -11.70 -3.67 -6.48
N LEU A 98 -11.78 -2.56 -5.74
CA LEU A 98 -11.87 -1.22 -6.34
C LEU A 98 -10.67 -0.90 -7.23
N TRP A 99 -9.48 -1.30 -6.79
CA TRP A 99 -8.26 -1.24 -7.61
C TRP A 99 -8.40 -2.01 -8.91
N THR A 100 -8.90 -3.24 -8.86
CA THR A 100 -9.16 -4.07 -10.05
C THR A 100 -10.16 -3.39 -11.00
N VAL A 101 -11.21 -2.76 -10.47
CA VAL A 101 -12.15 -1.95 -11.28
C VAL A 101 -11.40 -0.82 -11.99
N GLY A 102 -10.54 -0.09 -11.28
CA GLY A 102 -9.72 0.97 -11.85
C GLY A 102 -8.74 0.47 -12.93
N VAL A 103 -8.04 -0.63 -12.68
CA VAL A 103 -7.14 -1.29 -13.64
C VAL A 103 -7.89 -1.69 -14.91
N THR A 104 -9.06 -2.33 -14.76
CA THR A 104 -9.85 -2.80 -15.91
C THR A 104 -10.53 -1.68 -16.68
N ASP A 105 -10.71 -0.50 -16.09
CA ASP A 105 -11.18 0.71 -16.78
C ASP A 105 -10.06 1.43 -17.53
N LEU A 106 -8.82 1.35 -17.04
CA LEU A 106 -7.64 1.90 -17.71
C LEU A 106 -7.12 1.03 -18.85
N THR A 107 -7.50 -0.24 -18.86
CA THR A 107 -7.08 -1.19 -19.88
C THR A 107 -8.21 -1.40 -20.88
N ASN A 108 -7.89 -1.52 -22.17
CA ASN A 108 -8.87 -1.63 -23.26
C ASN A 108 -9.56 -3.01 -23.33
N ILE A 109 -9.94 -3.60 -22.18
CA ILE A 109 -10.56 -4.91 -22.10
C ILE A 109 -12.00 -4.83 -22.62
N LYS A 110 -12.37 -5.79 -23.48
CA LYS A 110 -13.75 -5.93 -23.98
C LYS A 110 -14.75 -6.03 -22.83
N ARG A 111 -15.87 -5.31 -22.92
CA ARG A 111 -16.89 -5.19 -21.84
C ARG A 111 -17.36 -6.53 -21.27
N LYS A 112 -17.59 -7.55 -22.12
CA LYS A 112 -18.02 -8.90 -21.69
C LYS A 112 -16.93 -9.58 -20.84
N THR A 113 -15.69 -9.56 -21.31
CA THR A 113 -14.52 -10.10 -20.60
C THR A 113 -14.28 -9.36 -19.29
N ARG A 114 -14.37 -8.02 -19.29
CA ARG A 114 -14.26 -7.19 -18.08
C ARG A 114 -15.30 -7.59 -17.04
N LYS A 115 -16.57 -7.78 -17.43
CA LYS A 115 -17.63 -8.20 -16.49
C LYS A 115 -17.31 -9.57 -15.88
N THR A 116 -16.94 -10.55 -16.69
CA THR A 116 -16.58 -11.90 -16.19
C THR A 116 -15.38 -11.85 -15.26
N LEU A 117 -14.33 -11.11 -15.62
CA LEU A 117 -13.13 -10.93 -14.81
C LEU A 117 -13.44 -10.30 -13.46
N LEU A 118 -14.24 -9.22 -13.43
CA LEU A 118 -14.62 -8.56 -12.18
C LEU A 118 -15.49 -9.44 -11.29
N ILE A 119 -16.38 -10.26 -11.86
CA ILE A 119 -17.16 -11.22 -11.06
C ILE A 119 -16.24 -12.29 -10.45
N ALA A 120 -15.33 -12.84 -11.24
CA ALA A 120 -14.39 -13.86 -10.77
C ALA A 120 -13.46 -13.32 -9.67
N ILE A 121 -12.81 -12.18 -9.92
CA ILE A 121 -11.90 -11.54 -8.94
C ILE A 121 -12.68 -11.05 -7.71
N GLY A 122 -13.86 -10.46 -7.90
CA GLY A 122 -14.70 -10.01 -6.78
C GLY A 122 -15.13 -11.18 -5.88
N THR A 123 -15.51 -12.32 -6.48
CA THR A 123 -15.83 -13.53 -5.72
C THR A 123 -14.62 -14.05 -4.95
N PHE A 124 -13.46 -14.13 -5.62
CA PHE A 124 -12.22 -14.56 -4.98
C PHE A 124 -11.84 -13.65 -3.79
N LEU A 125 -11.82 -12.32 -3.99
CA LEU A 125 -11.46 -11.36 -2.95
C LEU A 125 -12.48 -11.35 -1.80
N ALA A 126 -13.76 -11.56 -2.09
CA ALA A 126 -14.78 -11.71 -1.05
C ALA A 126 -14.55 -12.96 -0.20
N LEU A 127 -14.31 -14.12 -0.82
CA LEU A 127 -13.97 -15.35 -0.10
C LEU A 127 -12.68 -15.21 0.71
N PHE A 128 -11.67 -14.59 0.12
CA PHE A 128 -10.38 -14.31 0.76
C PHE A 128 -10.55 -13.40 1.99
N GLN A 129 -11.37 -12.34 1.89
CA GLN A 129 -11.67 -11.45 3.02
C GLN A 129 -12.50 -12.14 4.11
N VAL A 130 -13.51 -12.93 3.73
CA VAL A 130 -14.33 -13.70 4.67
C VAL A 130 -13.48 -14.72 5.42
N PHE A 131 -12.56 -15.41 4.73
CA PHE A 131 -11.62 -16.32 5.37
C PHE A 131 -10.74 -15.61 6.40
N TYR A 132 -10.21 -14.43 6.06
CA TYR A 132 -9.45 -13.61 7.01
C TYR A 132 -10.27 -13.22 8.23
N TRP A 133 -11.52 -12.77 8.04
CA TRP A 133 -12.41 -12.45 9.16
C TRP A 133 -12.73 -13.66 10.02
N ILE A 134 -13.01 -14.82 9.43
CA ILE A 134 -13.25 -16.05 10.19
C ILE A 134 -12.07 -16.34 11.12
N ILE A 135 -10.83 -16.27 10.61
CA ILE A 135 -9.64 -16.45 11.44
C ILE A 135 -9.57 -15.37 12.52
N LEU A 136 -9.75 -14.10 12.15
CA LEU A 136 -9.66 -12.97 13.08
C LEU A 136 -10.64 -13.07 14.26
N PHE A 137 -11.86 -13.58 14.04
CA PHE A 137 -12.88 -13.75 15.08
C PHE A 137 -12.78 -15.09 15.82
N TYR A 138 -12.23 -16.13 15.19
CA TYR A 138 -12.14 -17.47 15.78
C TYR A 138 -10.85 -17.68 16.57
N ASP A 139 -9.70 -17.39 15.96
CA ASP A 139 -8.38 -17.54 16.56
C ASP A 139 -7.35 -16.63 15.87
N ILE A 140 -7.13 -15.46 16.46
CA ILE A 140 -6.18 -14.47 15.95
C ILE A 140 -4.73 -14.95 15.98
N SER A 141 -4.39 -15.93 16.84
CA SER A 141 -3.03 -16.44 16.97
C SER A 141 -2.55 -17.13 15.69
N LEU A 142 -3.48 -17.53 14.81
CA LEU A 142 -3.19 -18.06 13.48
C LEU A 142 -2.69 -16.98 12.50
N LEU A 143 -3.04 -15.71 12.72
CA LEU A 143 -2.51 -14.57 11.97
C LEU A 143 -1.22 -14.04 12.60
N GLY A 144 -1.17 -14.02 13.93
CA GLY A 144 -0.03 -13.48 14.64
C GLY A 144 -0.39 -12.94 16.01
N THR A 145 0.59 -12.29 16.62
CA THR A 145 0.44 -11.65 17.92
C THR A 145 1.22 -10.33 17.93
N VAL A 146 0.78 -9.38 18.74
CA VAL A 146 1.52 -8.13 18.96
C VAL A 146 2.65 -8.42 19.96
N HIS A 147 3.80 -8.88 19.46
CA HIS A 147 4.95 -9.28 20.28
C HIS A 147 5.71 -8.09 20.89
N SER A 148 5.65 -6.91 20.27
CA SER A 148 6.19 -5.65 20.83
C SER A 148 5.13 -4.57 20.79
N VAL A 149 5.33 -3.48 21.55
CA VAL A 149 4.37 -2.36 21.66
C VAL A 149 3.95 -1.77 20.29
N VAL A 150 4.76 -1.98 19.24
CA VAL A 150 4.55 -1.40 17.90
C VAL A 150 4.45 -2.46 16.81
N VAL A 151 5.27 -3.51 16.86
CA VAL A 151 5.48 -4.44 15.74
C VAL A 151 4.71 -5.73 15.98
N GLN A 152 3.97 -6.16 14.96
CA GLN A 152 3.29 -7.44 14.94
C GLN A 152 4.26 -8.56 14.54
N SER A 153 4.14 -9.70 15.20
CA SER A 153 4.75 -10.94 14.73
C SER A 153 3.73 -11.67 13.90
N HIS A 154 4.05 -11.89 12.63
CA HIS A 154 3.18 -12.55 11.67
C HIS A 154 3.40 -14.05 11.67
N GLN A 155 2.31 -14.80 11.56
CA GLN A 155 2.33 -16.25 11.36
C GLN A 155 2.19 -16.59 9.88
N PRO A 156 2.46 -17.85 9.46
CA PRO A 156 2.47 -18.23 8.04
C PRO A 156 1.21 -17.85 7.26
N LEU A 157 0.03 -17.90 7.89
CA LEU A 157 -1.23 -17.53 7.22
C LEU A 157 -1.30 -16.03 6.92
N ASP A 158 -0.81 -15.18 7.82
CA ASP A 158 -0.80 -13.74 7.58
C ASP A 158 0.27 -13.35 6.56
N TYR A 159 1.43 -14.02 6.55
CA TYR A 159 2.42 -13.89 5.47
C TYR A 159 1.84 -14.24 4.11
N LEU A 160 1.09 -15.34 4.02
CA LEU A 160 0.40 -15.74 2.80
C LEU A 160 -0.62 -14.67 2.37
N TYR A 161 -1.41 -14.16 3.32
CA TYR A 161 -2.43 -13.17 3.06
C TYR A 161 -1.84 -11.84 2.55
N LEU A 162 -0.80 -11.33 3.21
CA LEU A 162 -0.05 -10.15 2.80
C LEU A 162 0.60 -10.34 1.42
N SER A 163 1.19 -11.51 1.16
CA SER A 163 1.84 -11.83 -0.12
C SER A 163 0.85 -11.90 -1.27
N ILE A 164 -0.33 -12.50 -1.07
CA ILE A 164 -1.40 -12.53 -2.08
C ILE A 164 -1.89 -11.11 -2.35
N SER A 165 -2.14 -10.33 -1.30
CA SER A 165 -2.55 -8.92 -1.41
C SER A 165 -1.54 -8.08 -2.22
N LEU A 166 -0.25 -8.21 -1.92
CA LEU A 166 0.83 -7.55 -2.66
C LEU A 166 0.89 -8.04 -4.12
N GLY A 167 0.75 -9.35 -4.35
CA GLY A 167 0.72 -9.93 -5.69
C GLY A 167 -0.42 -9.37 -6.55
N PHE A 168 -1.63 -9.29 -6.01
CA PHE A 168 -2.78 -8.68 -6.70
C PHE A 168 -2.52 -7.22 -7.08
N PHE A 169 -1.95 -6.46 -6.15
CA PHE A 169 -1.57 -5.08 -6.39
C PHE A 169 -0.54 -4.97 -7.54
N VAL A 170 0.55 -5.73 -7.46
CA VAL A 170 1.67 -5.70 -8.42
C VAL A 170 1.21 -6.11 -9.82
N VAL A 171 0.42 -7.18 -9.94
CA VAL A 171 -0.12 -7.64 -11.24
C VAL A 171 -0.99 -6.56 -11.88
N GLY A 172 -1.89 -5.94 -11.11
CA GLY A 172 -2.73 -4.86 -11.63
C GLY A 172 -1.91 -3.64 -12.08
N ALA A 173 -0.92 -3.25 -11.29
CA ALA A 173 -0.06 -2.10 -11.61
C ALA A 173 0.80 -2.38 -12.85
N ALA A 174 1.36 -3.60 -12.95
CA ALA A 174 2.14 -4.05 -14.12
C ALA A 174 1.29 -3.99 -15.39
N TRP A 175 0.04 -4.45 -15.34
CA TRP A 175 -0.87 -4.39 -16.49
C TRP A 175 -1.09 -2.95 -16.98
N ILE A 176 -1.45 -2.02 -16.09
CA ILE A 176 -1.62 -0.59 -16.46
C ILE A 176 -0.32 -0.05 -17.07
N THR A 177 0.83 -0.41 -16.50
CA THR A 177 2.13 0.09 -16.93
C THR A 177 2.49 -0.38 -18.34
N ILE A 178 2.28 -1.66 -18.65
CA ILE A 178 2.51 -2.23 -19.97
C ILE A 178 1.61 -1.55 -21.01
N GLU A 179 0.32 -1.41 -20.72
CA GLU A 179 -0.63 -0.75 -21.62
C GLU A 179 -0.24 0.72 -21.86
N SER A 180 0.13 1.44 -20.80
CA SER A 180 0.53 2.84 -20.88
C SER A 180 1.86 3.02 -21.63
N TYR A 181 2.79 2.07 -21.52
CA TYR A 181 4.07 2.10 -22.23
C TYR A 181 3.92 1.96 -23.75
N ASN A 182 2.94 1.16 -24.18
CA ASN A 182 2.62 0.93 -25.59
C ASN A 182 1.77 2.04 -26.21
N SER A 183 1.36 3.05 -25.44
CA SER A 183 0.59 4.18 -25.95
C SER A 183 1.42 5.03 -26.93
N SER A 184 0.75 5.52 -27.98
CA SER A 184 1.32 6.49 -28.93
C SER A 184 1.42 7.90 -28.33
N ASP A 185 0.65 8.20 -27.30
CA ASP A 185 0.69 9.48 -26.60
C ASP A 185 1.94 9.57 -25.70
N SER A 186 2.81 10.54 -25.99
CA SER A 186 4.07 10.77 -25.27
C SER A 186 3.88 11.04 -23.78
N ARG A 187 2.75 11.66 -23.40
CA ARG A 187 2.40 11.94 -22.00
C ARG A 187 2.00 10.67 -21.27
N ILE A 188 1.23 9.79 -21.91
CA ILE A 188 0.87 8.48 -21.34
C ILE A 188 2.12 7.60 -21.21
N LYS A 189 3.01 7.66 -22.20
CA LYS A 189 4.29 6.96 -22.15
C LYS A 189 5.24 7.50 -21.06
N LEU A 190 5.17 8.80 -20.74
CA LEU A 190 5.90 9.34 -19.60
C LEU A 190 5.30 8.85 -18.26
N LYS A 191 3.97 8.82 -18.16
CA LYS A 191 3.27 8.25 -16.99
C LYS A 191 3.67 6.81 -16.71
N SER A 192 3.82 5.98 -17.74
CA SER A 192 4.22 4.57 -17.57
C SER A 192 5.60 4.41 -16.91
N ARG A 193 6.54 5.34 -17.13
CA ARG A 193 7.85 5.31 -16.46
C ARG A 193 7.72 5.52 -14.95
N PHE A 194 6.87 6.46 -14.53
CA PHE A 194 6.57 6.65 -13.11
C PHE A 194 5.80 5.48 -12.51
N LEU A 195 4.89 4.86 -13.28
CA LEU A 195 4.19 3.64 -12.85
C LEU A 195 5.13 2.44 -12.75
N LEU A 196 6.15 2.33 -13.61
CA LEU A 196 7.19 1.30 -13.48
C LEU A 196 7.98 1.47 -12.18
N LEU A 197 8.41 2.70 -11.86
CA LEU A 197 9.06 3.00 -10.58
C LEU A 197 8.14 2.68 -9.40
N PHE A 198 6.85 3.01 -9.50
CA PHE A 198 5.85 2.66 -8.50
C PHE A 198 5.79 1.15 -8.24
N ILE A 199 5.68 0.34 -9.30
CA ILE A 199 5.64 -1.12 -9.16
C ILE A 199 6.91 -1.63 -8.50
N VAL A 200 8.08 -1.26 -9.02
CA VAL A 200 9.36 -1.79 -8.54
C VAL A 200 9.57 -1.41 -7.07
N LEU A 201 9.36 -0.14 -6.73
CA LEU A 201 9.60 0.36 -5.38
C LEU A 201 8.59 -0.21 -4.37
N ILE A 202 7.30 -0.33 -4.72
CA ILE A 202 6.31 -0.96 -3.83
C ILE A 202 6.55 -2.45 -3.69
N SER A 203 6.91 -3.14 -4.78
CA SER A 203 7.20 -4.59 -4.72
C SER A 203 8.38 -4.86 -3.81
N VAL A 204 9.49 -4.14 -3.99
CA VAL A 204 10.70 -4.30 -3.17
C VAL A 204 10.45 -3.87 -1.73
N GLY A 205 9.85 -2.69 -1.51
CA GLY A 205 9.57 -2.18 -0.17
C GLY A 205 8.57 -3.06 0.59
N GLY A 206 7.50 -3.50 -0.07
CA GLY A 206 6.52 -4.41 0.50
C GLY A 206 7.10 -5.79 0.81
N PHE A 207 7.92 -6.34 -0.10
CA PHE A 207 8.60 -7.61 0.13
C PHE A 207 9.57 -7.53 1.33
N ILE A 208 10.40 -6.48 1.40
CA ILE A 208 11.31 -6.27 2.54
C ILE A 208 10.52 -6.14 3.83
N GLU A 209 9.40 -5.41 3.84
CA GLU A 209 8.57 -5.27 5.05
C GLU A 209 7.99 -6.61 5.49
N ILE A 210 7.29 -7.31 4.59
CA ILE A 210 6.61 -8.58 4.89
C ILE A 210 7.64 -9.58 5.41
N PHE A 211 8.79 -9.70 4.77
CA PHE A 211 9.80 -10.69 5.12
C PHE A 211 10.92 -10.15 6.02
N ASN A 212 10.76 -8.97 6.64
CA ASN A 212 11.82 -8.30 7.42
C ASN A 212 12.40 -9.23 8.51
N ASN A 213 11.52 -9.84 9.31
CA ASN A 213 11.92 -10.75 10.38
C ASN A 213 12.69 -11.98 9.87
N ILE A 214 12.35 -12.47 8.68
CA ILE A 214 12.99 -13.64 8.06
C ILE A 214 14.33 -13.25 7.43
N ILE A 215 14.40 -12.12 6.72
CA ILE A 215 15.60 -11.65 6.02
C ILE A 215 16.69 -11.23 7.02
N PHE A 216 16.31 -10.56 8.10
CA PHE A 216 17.26 -9.94 9.02
C PHE A 216 17.31 -10.58 10.42
N GLY A 217 16.58 -11.68 10.64
CA GLY A 217 16.66 -12.46 11.88
C GLY A 217 15.97 -11.82 13.09
N GLY A 218 14.86 -11.12 12.89
CA GLY A 218 14.07 -10.46 13.95
C GLY A 218 13.62 -9.05 13.58
N ILE A 219 13.13 -8.30 14.58
CA ILE A 219 12.73 -6.89 14.38
C ILE A 219 13.98 -6.08 14.04
N ASN A 220 14.13 -5.73 12.76
CA ASN A 220 15.29 -5.02 12.26
C ASN A 220 14.93 -3.59 11.80
N ILE A 221 15.54 -2.61 12.45
CA ILE A 221 15.35 -1.18 12.17
C ILE A 221 15.78 -0.79 10.75
N ILE A 222 16.86 -1.39 10.23
CA ILE A 222 17.41 -1.08 8.91
C ILE A 222 16.43 -1.58 7.84
N GLY A 223 15.95 -2.82 7.98
CA GLY A 223 14.95 -3.40 7.07
C GLY A 223 13.66 -2.55 7.03
N ALA A 224 13.17 -2.13 8.21
CA ALA A 224 11.98 -1.29 8.32
C ALA A 224 12.19 0.13 7.73
N LEU A 225 13.36 0.73 7.89
CA LEU A 225 13.65 2.04 7.29
C LEU A 225 13.78 1.95 5.77
N ILE A 226 14.49 0.93 5.27
CA ILE A 226 14.64 0.69 3.83
C ILE A 226 13.28 0.46 3.20
N SER A 227 12.44 -0.41 3.78
CA SER A 227 11.09 -0.65 3.26
C SER A 227 10.29 0.65 3.21
N LYS A 228 10.29 1.47 4.26
CA LYS A 228 9.55 2.74 4.31
C LYS A 228 10.05 3.77 3.30
N ILE A 229 11.36 3.85 3.04
CA ILE A 229 11.92 4.69 1.98
C ILE A 229 11.40 4.25 0.61
N PHE A 230 11.53 2.96 0.29
CA PHE A 230 11.06 2.40 -0.97
C PHE A 230 9.56 2.61 -1.15
N LEU A 231 8.76 2.29 -0.13
CA LEU A 231 7.31 2.47 -0.15
C LEU A 231 6.94 3.96 -0.36
N THR A 232 7.60 4.88 0.34
CA THR A 232 7.33 6.32 0.22
C THR A 232 7.63 6.85 -1.18
N PHE A 233 8.81 6.54 -1.74
CA PHE A 233 9.13 6.94 -3.11
C PHE A 233 8.26 6.23 -4.14
N GLY A 234 7.86 4.99 -3.86
CA GLY A 234 6.89 4.23 -4.63
C GLY A 234 5.57 4.98 -4.74
N ILE A 235 4.92 5.31 -3.62
CA ILE A 235 3.60 5.98 -3.64
C ILE A 235 3.65 7.36 -4.29
N ILE A 236 4.74 8.12 -4.11
CA ILE A 236 4.94 9.40 -4.79
C ILE A 236 5.05 9.18 -6.30
N SER A 237 5.82 8.17 -6.73
CA SER A 237 5.93 7.79 -8.15
C SER A 237 4.58 7.33 -8.70
N GLY A 238 3.79 6.57 -7.94
CA GLY A 238 2.44 6.15 -8.32
C GLY A 238 1.52 7.35 -8.54
N TYR A 239 1.51 8.32 -7.60
CA TYR A 239 0.76 9.55 -7.75
C TYR A 239 1.15 10.33 -9.03
N LEU A 240 2.46 10.45 -9.31
CA LEU A 240 2.94 11.08 -10.54
C LEU A 240 2.53 10.28 -11.79
N GLY A 241 2.56 8.94 -11.73
CA GLY A 241 2.13 8.07 -12.81
C GLY A 241 0.65 8.22 -13.15
N PHE A 242 -0.23 8.39 -12.15
CA PHE A 242 -1.66 8.55 -12.41
C PHE A 242 -2.04 9.98 -12.82
N ILE A 243 -1.55 10.99 -12.10
CA ILE A 243 -1.98 12.38 -12.31
C ILE A 243 -1.09 13.13 -13.29
N LEU A 244 0.23 13.00 -13.16
CA LEU A 244 1.27 13.79 -13.83
C LEU A 244 0.95 15.30 -13.90
N PRO A 245 1.31 16.07 -12.86
CA PRO A 245 1.12 17.53 -12.86
C PRO A 245 1.86 18.20 -14.02
N LEU A 246 1.23 19.19 -14.67
CA LEU A 246 1.80 19.89 -15.85
C LEU A 246 3.21 20.44 -15.63
N ARG A 247 3.51 20.93 -14.41
CA ARG A 247 4.85 21.43 -14.07
C ARG A 247 5.91 20.33 -14.13
N VAL A 248 5.60 19.15 -13.59
CA VAL A 248 6.52 17.99 -13.60
C VAL A 248 6.72 17.51 -15.04
N GLU A 249 5.64 17.43 -15.80
CA GLU A 249 5.65 17.08 -17.22
C GLU A 249 6.57 18.00 -18.05
N GLN A 250 6.42 19.32 -17.91
CA GLN A 250 7.25 20.31 -18.60
C GLN A 250 8.73 20.18 -18.24
N ILE A 251 9.05 19.98 -16.96
CA ILE A 251 10.43 19.81 -16.49
C ILE A 251 11.04 18.56 -17.14
N VAL A 252 10.38 17.42 -17.06
CA VAL A 252 10.92 16.14 -17.54
C VAL A 252 11.04 16.12 -19.08
N MET A 253 10.07 16.68 -19.81
CA MET A 253 10.15 16.77 -21.27
C MET A 253 11.30 17.68 -21.75
N LYS A 254 11.60 18.76 -21.03
CA LYS A 254 12.73 19.65 -21.34
C LYS A 254 14.10 18.95 -21.20
N PHE A 255 14.24 18.05 -20.22
CA PHE A 255 15.46 17.26 -20.08
C PHE A 255 15.60 16.19 -21.17
N THR A 256 14.48 15.58 -21.58
CA THR A 256 14.48 14.49 -22.57
C THR A 256 14.77 15.00 -23.99
N THR A 257 14.32 16.21 -24.35
CA THR A 257 14.62 16.80 -25.67
C THR A 257 16.06 17.29 -25.79
N LYS A 258 16.70 17.70 -24.69
CA LYS A 258 18.12 18.07 -24.69
C LYS A 258 19.05 16.88 -24.90
N SER A 259 18.69 15.67 -24.47
CA SER A 259 19.53 14.48 -24.62
C SER A 259 19.49 13.84 -26.01
N VAL A 260 18.61 14.29 -26.91
CA VAL A 260 18.49 13.77 -28.29
C VAL A 260 19.28 14.62 -29.30
N ASN A 261 19.68 15.84 -28.90
CA ASN A 261 20.43 16.78 -29.75
C ASN A 261 21.92 16.89 -29.37
N VAL A 262 22.46 15.87 -28.70
CA VAL A 262 23.89 15.69 -28.39
C VAL A 262 24.31 14.35 -28.95
#